data_AF-A0A9W9UFA8-F1
#
_entry.id   AF-A0A9W9UFA8-F1
#
_cell.length_a   1.000
_cell.length_b   1.000
_cell.length_c   1.000
_cell.angle_alpha   90.00
_cell.angle_beta   90.00
_cell.angle_gamma   90.00
#
_symmetry.space_group_name_H-M   'P 1'
#
loop_
_entity.id
_entity.type
_entity.pdbx_description
1 polymer ?
#
loop_
_entity_poly.entity_id
_entity_poly.type
_entity_poly.pdbx_seq_one_letter_code
_entity_poly.pdbx_strand_id
1 'polypeptide(L)'
;MIAIAINYGQAGNTPSWEQELGEAAILCTLITTGFISFLNLARLYLWNQPMWLWLNLILDMIIVIYAIGIGLQTIGDYCWGSEEPSWFNALICVLSGLAIILGLIHLALFLVRCFLSFSYRPWRGYRNWSFPSGRLSVEFKVKFVRRAENTEASLGETADGQAIQRETGLERV
;
A
#
# COMPACT_ATOMS: atom_id res chain seq x y z
N MET A 1 14.34 1.71 17.37
CA MET A 1 15.41 2.72 17.25
C MET A 1 14.87 4.08 16.81
N ILE A 2 14.05 4.18 15.75
CA ILE A 2 13.54 5.46 15.24
C ILE A 2 12.74 6.28 16.28
N ALA A 3 11.87 5.63 17.08
CA ALA A 3 11.11 6.32 18.13
C ALA A 3 11.95 6.81 19.32
N ILE A 4 13.18 6.30 19.48
CA ILE A 4 14.07 6.72 20.57
C ILE A 4 14.70 8.05 20.19
N ALA A 5 15.12 8.26 18.94
CA ALA A 5 15.72 9.54 18.51
C ALA A 5 14.73 10.73 18.59
N ILE A 6 13.43 10.50 18.38
CA ILE A 6 12.41 11.56 18.32
C ILE A 6 12.16 12.23 19.69
N ASN A 7 12.35 11.50 20.80
CA ASN A 7 11.99 12.02 22.13
C ASN A 7 13.11 12.86 22.79
N TYR A 8 14.34 12.83 22.26
CA TYR A 8 15.48 13.52 22.88
C TYR A 8 15.73 14.94 22.35
N GLY A 9 15.22 15.30 21.17
CA GLY A 9 15.45 16.62 20.56
C GLY A 9 14.67 17.79 21.20
N GLN A 10 13.72 17.55 22.11
CA GLN A 10 12.92 18.62 22.73
C GLN A 10 13.43 19.12 24.09
N ALA A 11 14.44 18.48 24.66
CA ALA A 11 15.06 18.95 25.90
C ALA A 11 16.22 19.89 25.53
N GLY A 12 15.99 21.20 25.59
CA GLY A 12 16.88 22.26 25.09
C GLY A 12 18.24 22.43 25.80
N ASN A 13 18.92 21.33 26.15
CA ASN A 13 20.28 21.33 26.68
C ASN A 13 21.00 20.00 26.36
N THR A 14 20.76 19.42 25.18
CA THR A 14 21.51 18.26 24.71
C THR A 14 22.92 18.69 24.28
N PRO A 15 23.97 17.95 24.68
CA PRO A 15 25.32 18.20 24.20
C PRO A 15 25.39 18.17 22.66
N SER A 16 26.21 19.02 22.04
CA SER A 16 26.36 19.10 20.57
C SER A 16 26.71 17.76 19.89
N TRP A 17 27.43 16.87 20.59
CA TRP A 17 27.78 15.55 20.06
C TRP A 17 26.59 14.58 19.91
N GLU A 18 25.49 14.78 20.65
CA GLU A 18 24.28 13.96 20.49
C GLU A 18 23.55 14.27 19.18
N GLN A 19 23.62 15.53 18.75
CA GLN A 19 23.05 15.97 17.49
C GLN A 19 23.81 15.41 16.29
N GLU A 20 25.15 15.39 16.36
CA GLU A 20 26.02 14.76 15.35
C GLU A 20 25.69 13.26 15.18
N LEU A 21 25.48 12.56 16.30
CA LEU A 21 25.09 11.14 16.28
C LEU A 21 23.70 10.95 15.64
N GLY A 22 22.78 11.90 15.85
CA GLY A 22 21.47 11.90 15.23
C GLY A 22 21.55 11.96 13.70
N GLU A 23 22.29 12.93 13.16
CA GLU A 23 22.43 13.09 11.71
C GLU A 23 23.19 11.93 11.05
N ALA A 24 24.27 11.47 11.68
CA ALA A 24 25.01 10.31 11.20
C ALA A 24 24.13 9.04 11.20
N ALA A 25 23.32 8.83 12.25
CA ALA A 25 22.39 7.72 12.31
C ALA A 25 21.32 7.81 11.21
N ILE A 26 20.82 9.01 10.89
CA ILE A 26 19.89 9.23 9.78
C ILE A 26 20.54 8.84 8.45
N LEU A 27 21.77 9.27 8.18
CA LEU A 27 22.48 8.88 6.97
C LEU A 27 22.72 7.36 6.88
N CYS A 28 23.16 6.73 7.97
CA CYS A 28 23.34 5.28 8.01
C CYS A 28 22.03 4.52 7.75
N THR A 29 20.92 4.99 8.33
CA THR A 29 19.60 4.39 8.09
C THR A 29 19.13 4.61 6.65
N LEU A 30 19.36 5.78 6.06
CA LEU A 30 19.03 6.05 4.65
C LEU A 30 19.79 5.13 3.70
N ILE A 31 21.09 4.93 3.93
CA ILE A 31 21.93 4.03 3.13
C ILE A 31 21.47 2.58 3.29
N THR A 32 21.29 2.13 4.53
CA THR A 32 20.88 0.75 4.83
C THR A 32 19.51 0.45 4.23
N THR A 33 18.56 1.38 4.39
CA THR A 33 17.22 1.20 3.82
C THR A 33 17.28 1.24 2.30
N GLY A 34 18.10 2.12 1.71
CA GLY A 34 18.33 2.16 0.26
C GLY A 34 18.88 0.86 -0.28
N PHE A 35 19.82 0.25 0.45
CA PHE A 35 20.37 -1.06 0.10
C PHE A 35 19.33 -2.17 0.19
N ILE A 36 18.54 -2.24 1.28
CA ILE A 36 17.42 -3.20 1.42
C ILE A 36 16.41 -3.00 0.29
N SER A 37 16.09 -1.74 0.00
CA SER A 37 15.27 -1.30 -1.13
C SER A 37 15.77 -1.88 -2.45
N PHE A 38 17.05 -1.69 -2.75
CA PHE A 38 17.68 -2.15 -3.97
C PHE A 38 17.68 -3.68 -4.07
N LEU A 39 18.02 -4.40 -2.99
CA LEU A 39 17.96 -5.85 -2.94
C LEU A 39 16.54 -6.37 -3.21
N ASN A 40 15.53 -5.67 -2.69
CA ASN A 40 14.14 -6.02 -2.91
C ASN A 40 13.74 -5.83 -4.38
N LEU A 41 14.17 -4.73 -5.01
CA LEU A 41 13.96 -4.50 -6.44
C LEU A 41 14.67 -5.55 -7.30
N ALA A 42 15.93 -5.89 -6.97
CA ALA A 42 16.69 -6.93 -7.65
C ALA A 42 16.00 -8.29 -7.53
N ARG A 43 15.47 -8.62 -6.34
CA ARG A 43 14.72 -9.85 -6.11
C ARG A 43 13.42 -9.90 -6.90
N LEU A 44 12.68 -8.79 -6.97
CA LEU A 44 11.48 -8.67 -7.79
C LEU A 44 11.81 -8.92 -9.27
N TYR A 45 12.90 -8.32 -9.75
CA TYR A 45 13.33 -8.46 -11.15
C TYR A 45 13.82 -9.88 -11.49
N LEU A 46 14.59 -10.51 -10.60
CA LEU A 46 15.20 -11.82 -10.86
C LEU A 46 14.26 -13.00 -10.59
N TRP A 47 13.44 -12.94 -9.54
CA TRP A 47 12.61 -14.06 -9.09
C TRP A 47 11.10 -13.85 -9.28
N ASN A 48 10.67 -12.68 -9.76
CA ASN A 48 9.27 -12.34 -9.96
C ASN A 48 8.36 -12.56 -8.73
N GLN A 49 8.97 -12.58 -7.55
CA GLN A 49 8.32 -12.81 -6.25
C GLN A 49 8.30 -11.48 -5.50
N PRO A 50 7.14 -10.79 -5.45
CA PRO A 50 7.03 -9.59 -4.64
C PRO A 50 7.10 -10.00 -3.16
N MET A 51 8.16 -9.60 -2.46
CA MET A 51 8.06 -9.45 -1.00
C MET A 51 6.93 -8.46 -0.70
N TRP A 52 6.43 -8.42 0.54
CA TRP A 52 5.37 -7.50 1.00
C TRP A 52 5.62 -6.05 0.51
N LEU A 53 5.09 -5.75 -0.67
CA LEU A 53 5.44 -4.56 -1.43
C LEU A 53 4.87 -3.34 -0.73
N TRP A 54 3.65 -3.47 -0.21
CA TRP A 54 2.97 -2.47 0.60
C TRP A 54 3.77 -2.06 1.85
N LEU A 55 4.40 -3.00 2.56
CA LEU A 55 5.16 -2.67 3.77
C LEU A 55 6.45 -1.91 3.42
N ASN A 56 7.14 -2.29 2.34
CA ASN A 56 8.28 -1.51 1.86
C ASN A 56 7.87 -0.12 1.41
N LEU A 57 6.72 -0.01 0.73
CA LEU A 57 6.18 1.25 0.26
C LEU A 57 5.90 2.22 1.43
N ILE A 58 5.29 1.71 2.52
CA ILE A 58 5.02 2.48 3.73
C ILE A 58 6.33 2.93 4.39
N LEU A 59 7.32 2.03 4.51
CA LEU A 59 8.61 2.36 5.11
C LEU A 59 9.38 3.41 4.31
N ASP A 60 9.44 3.26 2.97
CA ASP A 60 10.07 4.23 2.08
C ASP A 60 9.41 5.61 2.26
N MET A 61 8.08 5.69 2.31
CA MET A 61 7.33 6.94 2.52
C MET A 61 7.69 7.61 3.86
N ILE A 62 7.72 6.84 4.95
CA ILE A 62 8.07 7.36 6.28
C ILE A 62 9.49 7.92 6.28
N ILE A 63 10.43 7.20 5.67
CA ILE A 63 11.84 7.59 5.61
C ILE A 63 12.03 8.86 4.78
N VAL A 64 11.34 8.99 3.65
CA VAL A 64 11.37 10.20 2.81
C VAL A 64 10.88 11.42 3.59
N ILE A 65 9.70 11.31 4.21
CA ILE A 65 9.12 12.42 4.98
C ILE A 65 10.06 12.83 6.10
N TYR A 66 10.63 11.85 6.80
CA TYR A 66 11.54 12.10 7.92
C TYR A 66 12.84 12.75 7.47
N ALA A 67 13.49 12.23 6.42
CA ALA A 67 14.76 12.74 5.91
C ALA A 67 14.63 14.17 5.36
N ILE A 68 13.56 14.44 4.60
CA ILE A 68 13.31 15.78 4.06
C ILE A 68 12.93 16.74 5.18
N GLY A 69 12.04 16.34 6.09
CA GLY A 69 11.58 17.18 7.19
C GLY A 69 12.74 17.63 8.10
N ILE A 70 13.54 16.67 8.57
CA ILE A 70 14.71 16.98 9.40
C ILE A 70 15.75 17.77 8.62
N GLY A 71 16.10 17.35 7.40
CA GLY A 71 17.10 18.05 6.62
C GLY A 71 16.74 19.53 6.36
N LEU A 72 15.46 19.82 6.06
CA LEU A 72 15.00 21.20 5.87
C LEU A 72 15.02 21.99 7.18
N GLN A 73 14.61 21.39 8.29
CA GLN A 73 14.65 22.02 9.60
C GLN A 73 16.09 22.37 9.98
N THR A 74 17.02 21.42 9.89
CA THR A 74 18.43 21.65 10.20
C THR A 74 19.04 22.73 9.30
N ILE A 75 18.72 22.74 8.00
CA ILE A 75 19.22 23.81 7.12
C ILE A 75 18.75 25.18 7.60
N GLY A 76 17.47 25.31 7.99
CA GLY A 76 16.92 26.55 8.51
C GLY A 76 17.63 27.02 9.79
N ASP A 77 17.83 26.11 10.74
CA ASP A 77 18.38 26.41 12.06
C ASP A 77 19.89 26.72 12.02
N TYR A 78 20.66 25.97 11.22
CA TYR A 78 22.13 26.03 11.26
C TYR A 78 22.77 26.85 10.14
N CYS A 79 22.18 26.90 8.94
CA CYS A 79 22.83 27.53 7.79
C CYS A 79 22.60 29.04 7.69
N TRP A 80 21.53 29.56 8.30
CA TRP A 80 21.10 30.96 8.11
C TRP A 80 21.13 31.80 9.38
N GLY A 81 21.38 31.20 10.57
CA GLY A 81 21.15 31.91 11.84
C GLY A 81 22.06 31.54 13.02
N SER A 82 23.13 30.75 12.83
CA SER A 82 23.94 30.30 13.96
C SER A 82 25.22 31.13 14.18
N GLU A 83 25.51 31.44 15.44
CA GLU A 83 26.74 32.13 15.91
C GLU A 83 27.92 31.16 16.17
N GLU A 84 27.68 29.87 15.99
CA GLU A 84 28.63 28.76 16.16
C GLU A 84 29.79 28.82 15.13
N PRO A 85 30.94 28.16 15.39
CA PRO A 85 32.09 28.19 14.51
C PRO A 85 31.76 27.75 13.07
N SER A 86 32.17 28.56 12.10
CA SER A 86 31.71 28.50 10.71
C SER A 86 31.92 27.16 9.99
N TRP A 87 32.97 26.40 10.33
CA TRP A 87 33.25 25.11 9.69
C TRP A 87 32.31 24.00 10.16
N PHE A 88 31.83 24.07 11.41
CA PHE A 88 30.95 23.06 11.99
C PHE A 88 29.55 23.17 11.38
N ASN A 89 29.02 24.39 11.32
CA ASN A 89 27.74 24.66 10.65
C ASN A 89 27.78 24.29 9.18
N ALA A 90 28.90 24.58 8.48
CA ALA A 90 29.06 24.17 7.10
C ALA A 90 28.98 22.64 6.92
N LEU A 91 29.59 21.87 7.82
CA LEU A 91 29.52 20.40 7.80
C LEU A 91 28.08 19.92 7.99
N ILE A 92 27.38 20.40 9.01
CA ILE A 92 25.98 20.07 9.29
C ILE A 92 25.07 20.41 8.10
N CYS A 93 25.25 21.60 7.51
CA CYS A 93 24.52 22.02 6.32
C CYS A 93 24.74 21.08 5.13
N VAL A 94 25.99 20.63 4.92
CA VAL A 94 26.31 19.67 3.86
C VAL A 94 25.69 18.31 4.13
N LEU A 95 25.79 17.79 5.36
CA LEU A 95 25.19 16.50 5.74
C LEU A 95 23.66 16.53 5.61
N SER A 96 23.04 17.61 6.06
CA SER A 96 21.59 17.84 5.90
C SER A 96 21.18 17.95 4.43
N GLY A 97 21.95 18.66 3.61
CA GLY A 97 21.75 18.71 2.16
C GLY A 97 21.82 17.33 1.52
N LEU A 98 22.81 16.51 1.89
CA LEU A 98 22.92 15.12 1.43
C LEU A 98 21.74 14.26 1.88
N ALA A 99 21.26 14.44 3.11
CA ALA A 99 20.08 13.73 3.61
C ALA A 99 18.82 14.06 2.80
N ILE A 100 18.61 15.33 2.42
CA ILE A 100 17.51 15.75 1.54
C ILE A 100 17.66 15.11 0.15
N ILE A 101 18.85 15.18 -0.46
CA ILE A 101 19.09 14.58 -1.78
C ILE A 101 18.81 13.07 -1.75
N LEU A 102 19.28 12.37 -0.73
CA LEU A 102 18.99 10.95 -0.54
C LEU A 102 17.49 10.70 -0.34
N GLY A 103 16.81 11.53 0.46
CA GLY A 103 15.35 11.50 0.62
C GLY A 103 14.61 11.65 -0.72
N LEU A 104 15.06 12.56 -1.59
CA LEU A 104 14.48 12.75 -2.93
C LEU A 104 14.74 11.55 -3.85
N ILE A 105 15.93 10.94 -3.79
CA ILE A 105 16.23 9.71 -4.52
C ILE A 105 15.29 8.59 -4.06
N HIS A 106 15.10 8.44 -2.75
CA HIS A 106 14.15 7.48 -2.18
C HIS A 106 12.71 7.75 -2.61
N LEU A 107 12.30 9.01 -2.69
CA LEU A 107 10.98 9.39 -3.22
C LEU A 107 10.82 8.99 -4.69
N ALA A 108 11.85 9.22 -5.51
CA ALA A 108 11.83 8.80 -6.91
C ALA A 108 11.73 7.27 -7.04
N LEU A 109 12.52 6.52 -6.24
CA LEU A 109 12.44 5.06 -6.19
C LEU A 109 11.06 4.56 -5.73
N PHE A 110 10.47 5.22 -4.73
CA PHE A 110 9.10 4.95 -4.28
C PHE A 110 8.09 5.15 -5.41
N LEU A 111 8.17 6.25 -6.17
CA LEU A 111 7.27 6.52 -7.29
C LEU A 111 7.39 5.47 -8.39
N VAL A 112 8.63 5.09 -8.74
CA VAL A 112 8.90 4.01 -9.70
C VAL A 112 8.28 2.70 -9.23
N ARG A 113 8.39 2.36 -7.95
CA ARG A 113 7.77 1.15 -7.38
C ARG A 113 6.25 1.22 -7.35
N CYS A 114 5.70 2.36 -7.02
CA CYS A 114 4.26 2.61 -7.08
C CYS A 114 3.77 2.33 -8.50
N PHE A 115 4.41 2.95 -9.49
CA PHE A 115 4.11 2.76 -10.91
C PHE A 115 4.23 1.28 -11.34
N LEU A 116 5.33 0.61 -10.98
CA LEU A 116 5.51 -0.81 -11.27
C LEU A 116 4.43 -1.67 -10.61
N SER A 117 4.04 -1.38 -9.37
CA SER A 117 2.99 -2.13 -8.68
C SER A 117 1.62 -2.03 -9.36
N PHE A 118 1.28 -0.84 -9.88
CA PHE A 118 0.06 -0.63 -10.64
C PHE A 118 0.15 -1.29 -12.04
N SER A 119 1.31 -1.18 -12.68
CA SER A 119 1.54 -1.72 -14.02
C SER A 119 1.55 -3.23 -14.04
N TYR A 120 2.09 -3.88 -13.01
CA TYR A 120 2.22 -5.34 -12.94
C TYR A 120 0.90 -6.08 -12.65
N ARG A 121 -0.23 -5.37 -12.46
CA ARG A 121 -1.56 -5.92 -12.09
C ARG A 121 -1.45 -7.22 -11.26
N PRO A 122 -0.83 -7.19 -10.07
CA PRO A 122 -0.69 -8.39 -9.24
C PRO A 122 -2.03 -9.09 -8.99
N TRP A 123 -3.12 -8.32 -8.96
CA TRP A 123 -4.51 -8.77 -8.84
C TRP A 123 -5.01 -9.73 -9.93
N ARG A 124 -4.39 -9.77 -11.12
CA ARG A 124 -4.78 -10.74 -12.17
C ARG A 124 -4.22 -12.15 -11.92
N GLY A 125 -3.12 -12.27 -11.15
CA GLY A 125 -2.47 -13.55 -10.84
C GLY A 125 -3.01 -14.27 -9.60
N TYR A 126 -3.76 -13.58 -8.73
CA TYR A 126 -4.35 -14.14 -7.49
C TYR A 126 -5.50 -15.14 -7.72
N ARG A 127 -5.72 -15.63 -8.95
CA ARG A 127 -6.79 -16.57 -9.28
C ARG A 127 -6.53 -17.98 -8.75
N ASN A 128 -5.28 -18.32 -8.45
CA ASN A 128 -4.90 -19.65 -7.98
C ASN A 128 -4.31 -19.57 -6.56
N TRP A 129 -5.10 -19.16 -5.57
CA TRP A 129 -4.80 -19.51 -4.18
C TRP A 129 -5.01 -21.01 -4.03
N SER A 130 -3.95 -21.80 -4.24
CA SER A 130 -3.95 -23.21 -3.87
C SER A 130 -3.92 -23.29 -2.35
N PHE A 131 -5.11 -23.32 -1.74
CA PHE A 131 -5.27 -23.75 -0.37
C PHE A 131 -4.65 -25.16 -0.23
N PRO A 132 -3.84 -25.42 0.81
CA PRO A 132 -3.31 -26.75 1.06
C PRO A 132 -4.46 -27.74 1.30
N SER A 133 -4.79 -28.51 0.26
CA SER A 133 -5.52 -29.78 0.24
C SER A 133 -6.75 -29.93 1.16
N GLY A 134 -7.64 -28.93 1.17
CA GLY A 134 -9.01 -29.08 1.67
C GLY A 134 -9.99 -28.55 0.62
N ARG A 135 -10.87 -29.40 0.08
CA ARG A 135 -11.90 -28.98 -0.90
C ARG A 135 -12.95 -28.10 -0.22
N LEU A 136 -12.69 -26.80 -0.12
CA LEU A 136 -13.73 -25.80 0.14
C LEU A 136 -14.41 -25.45 -1.19
N SER A 137 -15.52 -26.14 -1.46
CA SER A 137 -16.41 -25.82 -2.58
C SER A 137 -17.38 -24.73 -2.13
N VAL A 138 -17.08 -23.46 -2.44
CA VAL A 138 -18.03 -22.37 -2.25
C VAL A 138 -18.95 -22.31 -3.47
N GLU A 139 -20.11 -22.98 -3.38
CA GLU A 139 -21.13 -22.96 -4.42
C GLU A 139 -22.01 -21.72 -4.25
N PHE A 140 -21.77 -20.68 -5.04
CA PHE A 140 -22.59 -19.47 -5.05
C PHE A 140 -23.89 -19.73 -5.81
N LYS A 141 -24.96 -20.12 -5.10
CA LYS A 141 -26.29 -20.30 -5.68
C LYS A 141 -27.02 -18.96 -5.76
N VAL A 142 -26.80 -18.23 -6.85
CA VAL A 142 -27.53 -16.98 -7.13
C VAL A 142 -28.96 -17.33 -7.55
N LYS A 143 -29.89 -17.29 -6.61
CA LYS A 143 -31.32 -17.50 -6.88
C LYS A 143 -31.95 -16.17 -7.26
N PHE A 144 -32.14 -15.94 -8.55
CA PHE A 144 -32.91 -14.80 -9.05
C PHE A 144 -34.38 -15.01 -8.68
N VAL A 145 -34.85 -14.31 -7.64
CA VAL A 145 -36.27 -14.22 -7.33
C VAL A 145 -36.88 -13.26 -8.36
N ARG A 146 -37.42 -13.82 -9.44
CA ARG A 146 -38.29 -13.07 -10.34
C ARG A 146 -39.55 -12.75 -9.54
N ARG A 147 -39.72 -11.48 -9.19
CA ARG A 147 -40.96 -10.96 -8.59
C ARG A 147 -42.03 -11.04 -9.68
N ALA A 148 -42.70 -12.19 -9.79
CA ALA A 148 -43.90 -12.29 -10.60
C ALA A 148 -44.94 -11.39 -9.94
N GLU A 149 -45.51 -10.51 -10.74
CA GLU A 149 -46.57 -9.59 -10.37
C GLU A 149 -47.76 -10.39 -9.85
N ASN A 150 -47.93 -10.41 -8.53
CA ASN A 150 -49.20 -10.79 -7.91
C ASN A 150 -50.13 -9.58 -7.98
N THR A 151 -50.70 -9.33 -9.15
CA THR A 151 -51.84 -8.44 -9.31
C THR A 151 -52.82 -9.09 -10.28
N GLU A 152 -53.40 -10.24 -9.91
CA GLU A 152 -54.68 -10.74 -10.46
C GLU A 152 -55.02 -12.09 -9.79
N ALA A 153 -55.67 -12.04 -8.63
CA ALA A 153 -56.53 -13.12 -8.11
C ALA A 153 -57.25 -12.66 -6.83
N SER A 154 -58.31 -11.88 -7.00
CA SER A 154 -59.33 -11.67 -5.97
C SER A 154 -60.63 -11.30 -6.66
N LEU A 155 -61.41 -12.32 -7.00
CA LEU A 155 -62.88 -12.41 -6.93
C LEU A 155 -63.48 -13.12 -8.13
N GLY A 156 -64.23 -14.19 -7.84
CA GLY A 156 -65.44 -14.47 -8.60
C GLY A 156 -65.46 -15.75 -9.41
N GLU A 157 -65.16 -16.87 -8.76
CA GLU A 157 -65.74 -18.16 -9.14
C GLU A 157 -67.27 -18.05 -9.05
N THR A 158 -67.97 -18.04 -10.19
CA THR A 158 -69.40 -18.40 -10.23
C THR A 158 -69.69 -19.18 -11.51
N ALA A 159 -70.36 -20.30 -11.31
CA ALA A 159 -70.66 -21.37 -12.23
C ALA A 159 -71.51 -20.97 -13.45
N ASP A 160 -71.18 -21.55 -14.60
CA ASP A 160 -72.07 -22.32 -15.50
C ASP A 160 -71.19 -22.71 -16.70
N GLY A 161 -71.13 -23.95 -17.19
CA GLY A 161 -72.24 -24.65 -17.80
C GLY A 161 -71.71 -25.30 -19.07
N GLN A 162 -71.61 -26.63 -19.02
CA GLN A 162 -71.73 -27.59 -20.13
C GLN A 162 -70.86 -27.48 -21.39
N ALA A 163 -70.09 -28.56 -21.58
CA ALA A 163 -70.09 -29.43 -22.75
C ALA A 163 -69.77 -28.81 -24.14
N ILE A 164 -68.74 -29.36 -24.79
CA ILE A 164 -68.87 -30.09 -26.06
C ILE A 164 -67.53 -30.74 -26.41
N GLN A 165 -67.59 -32.08 -26.46
CA GLN A 165 -66.94 -33.00 -27.39
C GLN A 165 -65.40 -33.05 -27.51
N ARG A 166 -64.78 -34.21 -27.22
CA ARG A 166 -64.63 -35.39 -28.14
C ARG A 166 -63.86 -34.95 -29.39
N GLU A 167 -62.59 -35.28 -29.54
CA GLU A 167 -62.01 -36.51 -30.10
C GLU A 167 -60.50 -36.17 -30.26
N THR A 168 -59.48 -37.01 -30.16
CA THR A 168 -59.31 -38.46 -30.33
C THR A 168 -57.88 -38.76 -29.85
N GLY A 169 -57.71 -39.82 -29.07
CA GLY A 169 -56.44 -40.51 -28.96
C GLY A 169 -56.27 -41.52 -30.09
N LEU A 170 -55.04 -42.07 -30.18
CA LEU A 170 -54.56 -43.19 -31.01
C LEU A 170 -54.21 -42.91 -32.48
N GLU A 171 -52.91 -42.95 -32.79
CA GLU A 171 -52.23 -44.10 -33.43
C GLU A 171 -50.70 -43.84 -33.39
N ARG A 172 -49.88 -44.65 -32.70
CA ARG A 172 -49.32 -45.98 -33.02
C ARG A 172 -48.05 -45.92 -33.91
N VAL A 173 -47.01 -46.55 -33.36
CA VAL A 173 -45.78 -47.13 -33.94
C VAL A 173 -44.62 -46.17 -34.18
#